data_AF-V6TUI8-F1
#
_entry.id   AF-V6TUI8-F1
#
_cell.length_a   1.000
_cell.length_b   1.000
_cell.length_c   1.000
_cell.angle_alpha   90.00
_cell.angle_beta   90.00
_cell.angle_gamma   90.00
#
_symmetry.space_group_name_H-M   'P 1'
#
loop_
_entity.id
_entity.type
_entity.pdbx_description
1 polymer ?
#
loop_
_entity_poly.entity_id
_entity_poly.type
_entity_poly.pdbx_seq_one_letter_code
_entity_poly.pdbx_strand_id
1 'polypeptide(L)'
;MVIILYMLYFLSFGLATIFAASAYQNAFVKDCATAEQLKACKLGKCMEISGAELCRECNDGSVPIDGVCKEAGDPSITSYGCARTDGTGYCASCKADSATYFLFYGSCYAIDKAPGNLTCSKAENGRCTQCREGARSLFTNPDSTAEERCILCYDSVGFGNYKGVDGCKYCLPPLSGEASAECNWCQNENYGPIDGACTDPGRHACADGACSNCYMSHIQHNGGCYLKTGTIAQKICVTENQFQVINITACKKCAINGEVPVDGRCMSVKLEPKCNPHPRAGVCASCMNGGSNYETFLFNGGCYNMHSYIGSQICTKVDANAQCDAWNTGDYGIFKIPNDNTPYACSNTSVNGIPGCSR
;
A
#
# COMPACT_ATOMS: atom_id res chain seq x y z
N MET A 1 75.66 19.64 17.71
CA MET A 1 74.80 18.84 18.59
C MET A 1 73.34 19.15 18.27
N VAL A 2 72.72 18.40 17.36
CA VAL A 2 71.26 18.25 17.27
C VAL A 2 71.01 16.85 16.72
N ILE A 3 70.45 15.98 17.54
CA ILE A 3 69.99 14.63 17.18
C ILE A 3 68.53 14.80 16.78
N ILE A 4 68.19 14.47 15.52
CA ILE A 4 66.80 14.46 15.05
C ILE A 4 66.27 13.04 15.24
N LEU A 5 65.41 12.84 16.25
CA LEU A 5 64.64 11.61 16.45
C LEU A 5 63.47 11.58 15.46
N TYR A 6 63.39 10.53 14.65
CA TYR A 6 62.19 10.18 13.88
C TYR A 6 61.19 9.46 14.80
N MET A 7 60.06 10.11 15.08
CA MET A 7 58.87 9.49 15.69
C MET A 7 58.12 8.69 14.62
N LEU A 8 58.16 7.37 14.71
CA LEU A 8 57.32 6.45 13.92
C LEU A 8 55.94 6.35 14.59
N TYR A 9 54.94 7.02 14.02
CA TYR A 9 53.54 6.89 14.43
C TYR A 9 52.96 5.59 13.85
N PHE A 10 52.84 4.56 14.68
CA PHE A 10 52.05 3.37 14.34
C PHE A 10 50.57 3.73 14.43
N LEU A 11 49.95 4.03 13.28
CA LEU A 11 48.49 4.02 13.15
C LEU A 11 48.03 2.57 13.23
N SER A 12 47.52 2.18 14.40
CA SER A 12 46.77 0.94 14.58
C SER A 12 45.52 1.03 13.72
N PHE A 13 45.56 0.46 12.51
CA PHE A 13 44.37 0.15 11.73
C PHE A 13 43.60 -0.91 12.51
N GLY A 14 42.68 -0.46 13.36
CA GLY A 14 41.64 -1.33 13.87
C GLY A 14 40.87 -1.87 12.68
N LEU A 15 40.93 -3.17 12.45
CA LEU A 15 39.95 -3.86 11.61
C LEU A 15 38.59 -3.61 12.27
N ALA A 16 37.86 -2.62 11.76
CA ALA A 16 36.43 -2.55 11.95
C ALA A 16 35.88 -3.79 11.27
N THR A 17 35.65 -4.84 12.05
CA THR A 17 34.79 -5.94 11.65
C THR A 17 33.44 -5.31 11.34
N ILE A 18 33.17 -5.12 10.05
CA ILE A 18 31.84 -4.84 9.56
C ILE A 18 31.01 -6.04 9.99
N PHE A 19 30.29 -5.92 11.09
CA PHE A 19 29.17 -6.81 11.34
C PHE A 19 28.28 -6.64 10.14
N ALA A 20 28.28 -7.63 9.24
CA ALA A 20 27.21 -7.75 8.27
C ALA A 20 25.95 -7.87 9.12
N ALA A 21 25.21 -6.77 9.28
CA ALA A 21 23.83 -6.81 9.75
C ALA A 21 23.18 -7.92 8.90
N SER A 22 22.61 -8.92 9.56
CA SER A 22 22.08 -10.07 8.84
C SER A 22 21.12 -9.57 7.76
N ALA A 23 21.14 -10.22 6.60
CA ALA A 23 20.32 -9.90 5.43
C ALA A 23 18.83 -9.61 5.74
N TYR A 24 18.32 -10.11 6.86
CA TYR A 24 16.92 -10.05 7.30
C TYR A 24 16.66 -9.12 8.49
N GLN A 25 17.67 -8.36 8.93
CA GLN A 25 17.55 -7.34 9.97
C GLN A 25 17.76 -5.95 9.37
N ASN A 26 16.66 -5.30 9.02
CA ASN A 26 16.67 -3.86 8.81
C ASN A 26 16.45 -3.14 10.15
N ALA A 27 16.58 -1.81 10.14
CA ALA A 27 16.37 -0.97 11.31
C ALA A 27 14.88 -0.81 11.70
N PHE A 28 13.98 -1.65 11.19
CA PHE A 28 12.56 -1.57 11.49
C PHE A 28 12.29 -1.82 12.97
N VAL A 29 11.54 -0.93 13.61
CA VAL A 29 11.23 -0.97 15.05
C VAL A 29 9.72 -1.05 15.23
N LYS A 30 9.29 -2.00 16.06
CA LYS A 30 7.91 -2.11 16.54
C LYS A 30 7.93 -2.69 17.94
N ASP A 31 7.39 -1.93 18.88
CA ASP A 31 7.30 -2.36 20.27
C ASP A 31 6.33 -3.53 20.43
N CYS A 32 6.65 -4.37 21.40
CA CYS A 32 5.81 -5.47 21.83
C CYS A 32 4.73 -4.95 22.79
N ALA A 33 3.52 -5.50 22.69
CA ALA A 33 2.38 -5.12 23.52
C ALA A 33 1.88 -6.28 24.39
N THR A 34 2.07 -7.53 23.96
CA THR A 34 1.62 -8.71 24.73
C THR A 34 2.60 -9.04 25.86
N ALA A 35 2.08 -9.54 26.98
CA ALA A 35 2.90 -9.88 28.14
C ALA A 35 3.93 -10.97 27.82
N GLU A 36 3.55 -11.91 26.96
CA GLU A 36 4.39 -13.00 26.47
C GLU A 36 5.59 -12.44 25.69
N GLN A 37 5.36 -11.55 24.73
CA GLN A 37 6.43 -11.00 23.91
C GLN A 37 7.27 -9.97 24.66
N LEU A 38 6.69 -9.17 25.55
CA LEU A 38 7.44 -8.27 26.43
C LEU A 38 8.47 -9.00 27.31
N LYS A 39 8.20 -10.27 27.67
CA LYS A 39 9.12 -11.08 28.48
C LYS A 39 10.21 -11.75 27.64
N ALA A 40 9.89 -12.19 26.42
CA ALA A 40 10.75 -13.07 25.64
C ALA A 40 11.49 -12.38 24.48
N CYS A 41 10.91 -11.31 23.94
CA CYS A 41 11.41 -10.58 22.78
C CYS A 41 12.23 -9.36 23.21
N LYS A 42 13.24 -9.00 22.41
CA LYS A 42 13.98 -7.74 22.62
C LYS A 42 13.08 -6.54 22.34
N LEU A 43 13.37 -5.43 23.02
CA LEU A 43 12.66 -4.15 22.84
C LEU A 43 12.66 -3.73 21.37
N GLY A 44 11.50 -3.29 20.86
CA GLY A 44 11.35 -2.84 19.48
C GLY A 44 11.47 -3.94 18.41
N LYS A 45 11.59 -5.21 18.80
CA LYS A 45 11.78 -6.35 17.89
C LYS A 45 10.52 -7.20 17.73
N CYS A 46 9.34 -6.63 17.97
CA CYS A 46 8.09 -7.27 17.61
C CYS A 46 7.65 -6.91 16.18
N MET A 47 6.62 -7.60 15.71
CA MET A 47 5.84 -7.27 14.53
C MET A 47 4.47 -7.93 14.65
N GLU A 48 3.53 -7.55 13.79
CA GLU A 48 2.21 -8.14 13.68
C GLU A 48 1.95 -8.70 12.27
N ILE A 49 1.40 -9.91 12.20
CA ILE A 49 0.87 -10.50 10.98
C ILE A 49 -0.56 -10.95 11.24
N SER A 50 -1.52 -10.34 10.56
CA SER A 50 -2.95 -10.68 10.67
C SER A 50 -3.47 -10.74 12.12
N GLY A 51 -3.08 -9.78 12.96
CA GLY A 51 -3.48 -9.69 14.37
C GLY A 51 -2.65 -10.52 15.36
N ALA A 52 -1.72 -11.34 14.90
CA ALA A 52 -0.80 -12.08 15.78
C ALA A 52 0.48 -11.29 16.01
N GLU A 53 0.83 -11.03 17.28
CA GLU A 53 2.10 -10.40 17.65
C GLU A 53 3.23 -11.44 17.72
N LEU A 54 4.30 -11.18 16.98
CA LEU A 54 5.40 -12.09 16.71
C LEU A 54 6.73 -11.43 17.05
N CYS A 55 7.67 -12.22 17.57
CA CYS A 55 9.02 -11.77 17.84
C CYS A 55 9.94 -11.99 16.64
N ARG A 56 10.72 -10.96 16.31
CA ARG A 56 11.77 -10.96 15.29
C ARG A 56 13.15 -11.22 15.86
N GLU A 57 13.35 -10.92 17.14
CA GLU A 57 14.60 -11.17 17.85
C GLU A 57 14.35 -11.36 19.36
N CYS A 58 14.64 -12.56 19.83
CA CYS A 58 14.46 -12.98 21.21
C CYS A 58 15.58 -12.45 22.12
N ASN A 59 15.33 -12.50 23.42
CA ASN A 59 16.37 -12.38 24.42
C ASN A 59 17.42 -13.51 24.27
N ASP A 60 18.61 -13.27 24.80
CA ASP A 60 19.76 -14.16 24.64
C ASP A 60 19.45 -15.59 25.08
N GLY A 61 20.01 -16.57 24.36
CA GLY A 61 19.76 -18.00 24.58
C GLY A 61 18.55 -18.56 23.83
N SER A 62 17.72 -17.70 23.21
CA SER A 62 16.54 -18.11 22.43
C SER A 62 16.58 -17.64 20.97
N VAL A 63 15.76 -18.23 20.12
CA VAL A 63 15.48 -17.77 18.73
C VAL A 63 13.99 -17.89 18.42
N PRO A 64 13.45 -17.04 17.55
CA PRO A 64 12.04 -17.09 17.20
C PRO A 64 11.78 -18.17 16.14
N ILE A 65 10.91 -19.12 16.46
CA ILE A 65 10.33 -20.08 15.52
C ILE A 65 8.84 -19.80 15.43
N ASP A 66 8.34 -19.57 14.22
CA ASP A 66 6.99 -19.03 13.98
C ASP A 66 6.70 -17.76 14.81
N GLY A 67 7.71 -16.91 15.02
CA GLY A 67 7.58 -15.70 15.84
C GLY A 67 7.49 -15.93 17.35
N VAL A 68 7.67 -17.16 17.84
CA VAL A 68 7.70 -17.49 19.27
C VAL A 68 9.12 -17.82 19.69
N CYS A 69 9.61 -17.20 20.76
CA CYS A 69 10.94 -17.46 21.28
C CYS A 69 11.08 -18.87 21.85
N LYS A 70 12.02 -19.64 21.29
CA LYS A 70 12.37 -21.00 21.68
C LYS A 70 13.79 -21.03 22.23
N GLU A 71 13.94 -21.63 23.41
CA GLU A 71 15.24 -21.81 24.05
C GLU A 71 16.09 -22.85 23.33
N ALA A 72 17.41 -22.78 23.55
CA ALA A 72 18.34 -23.77 23.04
C ALA A 72 17.91 -25.20 23.43
N GLY A 73 17.89 -26.11 22.45
CA GLY A 73 17.46 -27.49 22.63
C GLY A 73 15.99 -27.77 22.30
N ASP A 74 15.17 -26.75 22.04
CA ASP A 74 13.81 -26.95 21.53
C ASP A 74 13.86 -27.68 20.16
N PRO A 75 13.15 -28.81 19.99
CA PRO A 75 13.20 -29.60 18.75
C PRO A 75 12.78 -28.84 17.49
N SER A 76 11.95 -27.79 17.63
CA SER A 76 11.48 -26.98 16.49
C SER A 76 12.61 -26.18 15.84
N ILE A 77 13.65 -25.79 16.59
CA ILE A 77 14.82 -25.07 16.07
C ILE A 77 15.51 -25.92 15.00
N THR A 78 15.78 -27.20 15.32
CA THR A 78 16.41 -28.15 14.40
C THR A 78 15.46 -28.51 13.26
N SER A 79 14.17 -28.70 13.54
CA SER A 79 13.16 -29.03 12.52
C SER A 79 13.06 -27.96 11.43
N TYR A 80 13.05 -26.68 11.83
CA TYR A 80 12.95 -25.52 10.94
C TYR A 80 14.32 -25.13 10.35
N GLY A 81 15.40 -25.76 10.83
CA GLY A 81 16.77 -25.51 10.41
C GLY A 81 17.22 -24.08 10.71
N CYS A 82 16.78 -23.51 11.85
CA CYS A 82 17.17 -22.16 12.25
C CYS A 82 18.67 -22.15 12.60
N ALA A 83 19.47 -21.60 11.69
CA ALA A 83 20.88 -21.35 11.94
C ALA A 83 21.03 -20.11 12.83
N ARG A 84 21.90 -20.19 13.84
CA ARG A 84 22.16 -19.09 14.77
C ARG A 84 23.46 -18.39 14.43
N THR A 85 23.50 -17.08 14.65
CA THR A 85 24.76 -16.36 14.84
C THR A 85 25.02 -16.22 16.33
N ASP A 86 26.24 -16.48 16.79
CA ASP A 86 26.57 -16.38 18.22
C ASP A 86 26.25 -14.99 18.77
N GLY A 87 25.67 -14.96 19.98
CA GLY A 87 25.25 -13.72 20.63
C GLY A 87 24.00 -13.05 20.03
N THR A 88 23.33 -13.70 19.07
CA THR A 88 22.09 -13.19 18.47
C THR A 88 20.86 -13.95 18.93
N GLY A 89 19.74 -13.22 19.03
CA GLY A 89 18.43 -13.74 19.39
C GLY A 89 17.54 -14.10 18.19
N TYR A 90 18.10 -14.23 16.99
CA TYR A 90 17.34 -14.43 15.75
C TYR A 90 17.93 -15.57 14.90
N CYS A 91 17.17 -16.04 13.92
CA CYS A 91 17.62 -17.01 12.92
C CYS A 91 18.34 -16.28 11.76
N ALA A 92 19.56 -16.69 11.45
CA ALA A 92 20.33 -16.16 10.32
C ALA A 92 19.94 -16.80 8.98
N SER A 93 19.48 -18.06 9.02
CA SER A 93 18.88 -18.77 7.90
C SER A 93 17.92 -19.85 8.42
N CYS A 94 17.11 -20.40 7.52
CA CYS A 94 16.23 -21.53 7.78
C CYS A 94 16.64 -22.72 6.91
N LYS A 95 16.00 -23.87 7.13
CA LYS A 95 16.29 -25.12 6.44
C LYS A 95 16.31 -24.96 4.91
N ALA A 96 17.52 -24.97 4.33
CA ALA A 96 17.74 -24.68 2.92
C ALA A 96 17.28 -25.80 1.98
N ASP A 97 17.36 -27.06 2.42
CA ASP A 97 16.93 -28.25 1.67
C ASP A 97 15.42 -28.51 1.77
N SER A 98 14.63 -27.52 2.22
CA SER A 98 13.19 -27.62 2.35
C SER A 98 12.48 -26.54 1.54
N ALA A 99 11.40 -26.94 0.87
CA ALA A 99 10.45 -26.02 0.24
C ALA A 99 9.35 -25.54 1.22
N THR A 100 9.42 -25.94 2.49
CA THR A 100 8.39 -25.65 3.51
C THR A 100 8.76 -24.47 4.39
N TYR A 101 10.05 -24.30 4.70
CA TYR A 101 10.51 -23.32 5.69
C TYR A 101 11.17 -22.12 5.02
N PHE A 102 10.92 -20.94 5.57
CA PHE A 102 11.53 -19.70 5.10
C PHE A 102 11.88 -18.76 6.25
N LEU A 103 12.93 -17.98 6.05
CA LEU A 103 13.30 -16.88 6.91
C LEU A 103 12.47 -15.65 6.54
N PHE A 104 11.93 -14.99 7.56
CA PHE A 104 11.21 -13.73 7.43
C PHE A 104 11.48 -12.89 8.68
N TYR A 105 12.05 -11.70 8.51
CA TYR A 105 12.31 -10.77 9.61
C TYR A 105 12.99 -11.42 10.84
N GLY A 106 13.95 -12.33 10.63
CA GLY A 106 14.73 -12.97 11.70
C GLY A 106 14.10 -14.21 12.35
N SER A 107 12.93 -14.68 11.91
CA SER A 107 12.31 -15.93 12.38
C SER A 107 12.09 -16.93 11.23
N CYS A 108 12.20 -18.22 11.54
CA CYS A 108 11.82 -19.28 10.61
C CYS A 108 10.33 -19.61 10.72
N TYR A 109 9.65 -19.60 9.58
CA TYR A 109 8.22 -19.91 9.45
C TYR A 109 7.98 -21.06 8.49
N ALA A 110 6.84 -21.73 8.63
CA ALA A 110 6.38 -22.75 7.70
C ALA A 110 5.25 -22.22 6.78
N ILE A 111 5.30 -22.56 5.49
CA ILE A 111 4.30 -22.11 4.49
C ILE A 111 2.94 -22.82 4.62
N ASP A 112 2.85 -23.91 5.37
CA ASP A 112 1.66 -24.76 5.47
C ASP A 112 0.81 -24.47 6.72
N LYS A 113 1.26 -23.57 7.60
CA LYS A 113 0.51 -23.14 8.79
C LYS A 113 0.68 -21.67 9.10
N ALA A 114 -0.22 -21.13 9.92
CA ALA A 114 -0.13 -19.75 10.39
C ALA A 114 1.03 -19.60 11.40
N PRO A 115 1.72 -18.44 11.41
CA PRO A 115 1.47 -17.27 10.55
C PRO A 115 2.17 -17.34 9.18
N GLY A 116 3.05 -18.30 8.94
CA GLY A 116 3.87 -18.36 7.72
C GLY A 116 3.07 -18.46 6.43
N ASN A 117 1.98 -19.24 6.42
CA ASN A 117 1.08 -19.40 5.27
C ASN A 117 0.30 -18.12 4.89
N LEU A 118 0.25 -17.13 5.78
CA LEU A 118 -0.32 -15.80 5.53
C LEU A 118 0.68 -14.86 4.86
N THR A 119 1.97 -15.21 4.89
CA THR A 119 3.07 -14.38 4.39
C THR A 119 3.61 -14.91 3.07
N CYS A 120 3.86 -16.21 3.00
CA CYS A 120 4.54 -16.85 1.90
C CYS A 120 3.73 -18.02 1.35
N SER A 121 3.59 -18.10 0.03
CA SER A 121 2.96 -19.25 -0.65
C SER A 121 3.97 -20.22 -1.25
N LYS A 122 5.23 -19.79 -1.45
CA LYS A 122 6.29 -20.63 -2.00
C LYS A 122 7.64 -20.27 -1.38
N ALA A 123 8.30 -21.26 -0.80
CA ALA A 123 9.64 -21.14 -0.25
C ALA A 123 10.65 -21.99 -1.03
N GLU A 124 11.87 -21.48 -1.18
CA GLU A 124 13.00 -22.20 -1.77
C GLU A 124 14.29 -21.76 -1.06
N ASN A 125 15.20 -22.70 -0.78
CA ASN A 125 16.49 -22.42 -0.14
C ASN A 125 16.37 -21.63 1.18
N GLY A 126 15.33 -21.92 1.98
CA GLY A 126 15.08 -21.22 3.24
C GLY A 126 14.59 -19.78 3.08
N ARG A 127 14.13 -19.38 1.89
CA ARG A 127 13.65 -18.01 1.59
C ARG A 127 12.24 -18.04 1.00
N CYS A 128 11.46 -16.99 1.25
CA CYS A 128 10.23 -16.81 0.51
C CYS A 128 10.53 -16.34 -0.92
N THR A 129 10.01 -17.03 -1.92
CA THR A 129 10.15 -16.64 -3.34
C THR A 129 8.86 -16.06 -3.91
N GLN A 130 7.72 -16.42 -3.31
CA GLN A 130 6.41 -15.88 -3.66
C GLN A 130 5.62 -15.53 -2.40
N CYS A 131 5.33 -14.24 -2.25
CA CYS A 131 4.44 -13.76 -1.20
C CYS A 131 3.03 -14.29 -1.40
N ARG A 132 2.30 -14.44 -0.30
CA ARG A 132 0.93 -14.91 -0.31
C ARG A 132 0.04 -13.95 -1.11
N GLU A 133 -0.57 -14.46 -2.18
CA GLU A 133 -1.52 -13.68 -2.97
C GLU A 133 -2.72 -13.24 -2.13
N GLY A 134 -3.14 -11.99 -2.31
CA GLY A 134 -4.23 -11.38 -1.54
C GLY A 134 -3.87 -10.98 -0.11
N ALA A 135 -2.63 -11.21 0.35
CA ALA A 135 -2.18 -10.65 1.61
C ALA A 135 -2.18 -9.12 1.52
N ARG A 136 -2.96 -8.47 2.38
CA ARG A 136 -3.12 -7.00 2.35
C ARG A 136 -2.10 -6.26 3.21
N SER A 137 -1.50 -6.95 4.19
CA SER A 137 -0.57 -6.38 5.18
C SER A 137 0.89 -6.42 4.75
N LEU A 138 1.17 -6.89 3.54
CA LEU A 138 2.49 -6.93 2.94
C LEU A 138 2.38 -6.73 1.44
N PHE A 139 3.52 -6.46 0.79
CA PHE A 139 3.63 -6.44 -0.65
C PHE A 139 4.88 -7.18 -1.11
N THR A 140 4.86 -7.63 -2.35
CA THR A 140 6.02 -8.25 -2.99
C THR A 140 7.04 -7.18 -3.34
N ASN A 141 8.27 -7.32 -2.84
CA ASN A 141 9.38 -6.42 -3.14
C ASN A 141 9.65 -6.40 -4.65
N PRO A 142 9.55 -5.27 -5.36
CA PRO A 142 9.84 -5.22 -6.79
C PRO A 142 11.29 -5.57 -7.15
N ASP A 143 12.23 -5.41 -6.22
CA ASP A 143 13.59 -5.95 -6.35
C ASP A 143 13.61 -7.44 -6.02
N SER A 144 13.70 -8.29 -7.04
CA SER A 144 13.77 -9.74 -6.88
C SER A 144 15.10 -10.24 -6.31
N THR A 145 16.12 -9.38 -6.25
CA THR A 145 17.45 -9.70 -5.71
C THR A 145 17.60 -9.29 -4.26
N ALA A 146 16.66 -8.50 -3.73
CA ALA A 146 16.65 -8.09 -2.34
C ALA A 146 16.53 -9.29 -1.40
N GLU A 147 17.01 -9.08 -0.18
CA GLU A 147 17.07 -10.14 0.82
C GLU A 147 15.69 -10.65 1.23
N GLU A 148 14.76 -9.72 1.39
CA GLU A 148 13.38 -10.02 1.72
C GLU A 148 12.47 -9.80 0.51
N ARG A 149 11.72 -10.86 0.18
CA ARG A 149 10.79 -10.87 -0.94
C ARG A 149 9.46 -10.24 -0.58
N CYS A 150 9.06 -10.32 0.69
CA CYS A 150 7.78 -9.83 1.19
C CYS A 150 8.01 -8.73 2.23
N ILE A 151 7.58 -7.51 1.96
CA ILE A 151 7.80 -6.38 2.87
C ILE A 151 6.48 -6.05 3.57
N LEU A 152 6.51 -5.91 4.89
CA LEU A 152 5.35 -5.50 5.67
C LEU A 152 4.92 -4.07 5.29
N CYS A 153 3.62 -3.83 5.19
CA CYS A 153 3.11 -2.51 4.78
C CYS A 153 3.52 -1.37 5.70
N TYR A 154 3.78 -1.66 6.98
CA TYR A 154 4.23 -0.68 7.98
C TYR A 154 5.74 -0.67 8.21
N ASP A 155 6.51 -1.43 7.45
CA ASP A 155 7.97 -1.36 7.52
C ASP A 155 8.49 -0.18 6.70
N SER A 156 8.62 0.97 7.37
CA SER A 156 9.13 2.22 6.78
C SER A 156 10.63 2.22 6.47
N VAL A 157 11.35 1.15 6.83
CA VAL A 157 12.77 0.97 6.51
C VAL A 157 12.93 0.14 5.23
N GLY A 158 12.22 -0.98 5.17
CA GLY A 158 12.16 -1.84 3.99
C GLY A 158 13.44 -2.61 3.67
N PHE A 159 13.54 -3.09 2.43
CA PHE A 159 14.64 -3.90 1.93
C PHE A 159 15.02 -3.51 0.50
N GLY A 160 16.33 -3.37 0.26
CA GLY A 160 16.82 -2.76 -0.97
C GLY A 160 16.38 -1.29 -1.04
N ASN A 161 15.71 -0.91 -2.11
CA ASN A 161 15.17 0.45 -2.27
C ASN A 161 13.69 0.56 -1.87
N TYR A 162 13.02 -0.55 -1.55
CA TYR A 162 11.57 -0.56 -1.39
C TYR A 162 11.15 -0.67 0.06
N LYS A 163 10.10 0.04 0.43
CA LYS A 163 9.62 0.13 1.82
C LYS A 163 8.11 0.28 1.92
N GLY A 164 7.58 -0.06 3.07
CA GLY A 164 6.25 0.30 3.52
C GLY A 164 6.15 1.76 3.98
N VAL A 165 5.04 2.07 4.63
CA VAL A 165 4.69 3.38 5.18
C VAL A 165 4.41 3.22 6.66
N ASP A 166 5.06 4.00 7.51
CA ASP A 166 4.85 3.92 8.96
C ASP A 166 3.37 4.04 9.34
N GLY A 167 2.92 3.20 10.28
CA GLY A 167 1.52 3.11 10.70
C GLY A 167 0.55 2.54 9.65
N CYS A 168 1.03 2.02 8.52
CA CYS A 168 0.15 1.48 7.48
C CYS A 168 -0.24 0.01 7.71
N LYS A 169 -1.53 -0.24 7.91
CA LYS A 169 -2.08 -1.59 8.12
C LYS A 169 -2.08 -2.39 6.83
N TYR A 170 -2.54 -1.77 5.75
CA TYR A 170 -2.68 -2.41 4.45
C TYR A 170 -2.20 -1.50 3.33
N CYS A 171 -1.58 -2.08 2.32
CA CYS A 171 -0.96 -1.34 1.23
C CYS A 171 -1.08 -2.07 -0.10
N LEU A 172 -0.79 -1.33 -1.17
CA LEU A 172 -0.50 -1.87 -2.48
C LEU A 172 1.01 -1.74 -2.76
N PRO A 173 1.55 -2.54 -3.70
CA PRO A 173 2.93 -2.36 -4.14
C PRO A 173 3.18 -0.92 -4.62
N PRO A 174 4.44 -0.43 -4.54
CA PRO A 174 4.82 0.86 -5.07
C PRO A 174 4.39 1.04 -6.53
N LEU A 175 3.92 2.24 -6.88
CA LEU A 175 3.71 2.61 -8.28
C LEU A 175 5.01 2.54 -9.07
N SER A 176 4.91 2.39 -10.38
CA SER A 176 6.09 2.37 -11.26
C SER A 176 6.96 3.61 -11.04
N GLY A 177 8.24 3.39 -10.72
CA GLY A 177 9.21 4.45 -10.41
C GLY A 177 9.10 5.05 -9.01
N GLU A 178 8.28 4.48 -8.12
CA GLU A 178 8.24 4.81 -6.70
C GLU A 178 8.89 3.72 -5.86
N ALA A 179 9.41 4.13 -4.70
CA ALA A 179 10.07 3.23 -3.74
C ALA A 179 9.17 2.85 -2.56
N SER A 180 8.18 3.70 -2.25
CA SER A 180 7.27 3.49 -1.12
C SER A 180 6.00 2.79 -1.58
N ALA A 181 5.53 1.84 -0.79
CA ALA A 181 4.21 1.24 -0.96
C ALA A 181 3.12 2.31 -0.87
N GLU A 182 2.01 2.07 -1.58
CA GLU A 182 0.83 2.92 -1.49
C GLU A 182 -0.01 2.48 -0.30
N CYS A 183 -0.04 3.28 0.77
CA CYS A 183 -0.86 2.97 1.92
C CYS A 183 -2.35 3.13 1.60
N ASN A 184 -3.14 2.09 1.86
CA ASN A 184 -4.59 2.10 1.65
C ASN A 184 -5.40 2.13 2.95
N TRP A 185 -4.78 1.74 4.07
CA TRP A 185 -5.45 1.66 5.37
C TRP A 185 -4.44 1.87 6.49
N CYS A 186 -4.70 2.79 7.40
CA CYS A 186 -3.89 3.07 8.57
C CYS A 186 -4.25 2.14 9.73
N GLN A 187 -3.27 1.88 10.60
CA GLN A 187 -3.46 1.12 11.84
C GLN A 187 -4.25 1.92 12.87
N ASN A 188 -4.01 3.23 12.94
CA ASN A 188 -4.82 4.14 13.74
C ASN A 188 -6.10 4.48 12.97
N GLU A 189 -7.23 4.05 13.53
CA GLU A 189 -8.56 4.21 12.91
C GLU A 189 -9.01 5.67 12.80
N ASN A 190 -8.40 6.58 13.58
CA ASN A 190 -8.67 8.02 13.51
C ASN A 190 -7.89 8.73 12.39
N TYR A 191 -6.96 8.03 11.72
CA TYR A 191 -6.10 8.59 10.67
C TYR A 191 -6.61 8.22 9.28
N GLY A 192 -6.08 8.90 8.26
CA GLY A 192 -6.25 8.54 6.85
C GLY A 192 -4.90 8.50 6.14
N PRO A 193 -4.77 7.74 5.03
CA PRO A 193 -3.58 7.81 4.20
C PRO A 193 -3.63 9.10 3.37
N ILE A 194 -2.86 10.11 3.77
CA ILE A 194 -2.76 11.40 3.10
C ILE A 194 -1.32 11.58 2.61
N ASP A 195 -1.14 11.78 1.31
CA ASP A 195 0.17 11.98 0.67
C ASP A 195 1.21 10.92 1.03
N GLY A 196 0.77 9.66 1.12
CA GLY A 196 1.62 8.52 1.44
C GLY A 196 2.01 8.39 2.91
N ALA A 197 1.34 9.11 3.82
CA ALA A 197 1.53 8.99 5.26
C ALA A 197 0.19 8.77 5.98
N CYS A 198 0.23 8.02 7.08
CA CYS A 198 -0.91 7.90 7.98
C CYS A 198 -0.94 9.10 8.92
N THR A 199 -1.92 9.99 8.75
CA THR A 199 -2.01 11.25 9.50
C THR A 199 -3.45 11.68 9.72
N ASP A 200 -3.65 12.81 10.41
CA ASP A 200 -4.96 13.42 10.60
C ASP A 200 -5.63 13.69 9.24
N PRO A 201 -6.88 13.25 9.05
CA PRO A 201 -7.55 13.34 7.76
C PRO A 201 -7.94 14.77 7.37
N GLY A 202 -7.90 15.75 8.29
CA GLY A 202 -8.29 17.13 8.02
C GLY A 202 -9.69 17.23 7.38
N ARG A 203 -9.75 17.67 6.12
CA ARG A 203 -11.01 17.82 5.36
C ARG A 203 -11.39 16.59 4.54
N HIS A 204 -10.56 15.54 4.55
CA HIS A 204 -10.82 14.31 3.83
C HIS A 204 -11.86 13.47 4.58
N ALA A 205 -12.72 12.77 3.84
CA ALA A 205 -13.74 11.90 4.44
C ALA A 205 -13.13 10.51 4.67
N CYS A 206 -12.45 10.35 5.80
CA CYS A 206 -11.81 9.10 6.20
C CYS A 206 -12.49 8.50 7.42
N ALA A 207 -12.57 7.18 7.45
CA ALA A 207 -13.14 6.40 8.54
C ALA A 207 -12.37 5.10 8.67
N ASP A 208 -12.24 4.62 9.91
CA ASP A 208 -11.58 3.36 10.26
C ASP A 208 -10.15 3.22 9.73
N GLY A 209 -9.43 4.31 9.43
CA GLY A 209 -8.08 4.26 8.88
C GLY A 209 -7.98 4.43 7.35
N ALA A 210 -9.09 4.58 6.61
CA ALA A 210 -9.08 4.72 5.15
C ALA A 210 -9.98 5.84 4.66
N CYS A 211 -9.65 6.43 3.51
CA CYS A 211 -10.40 7.55 2.95
C CYS A 211 -11.40 7.10 1.88
N SER A 212 -12.68 7.42 2.13
CA SER A 212 -13.81 7.12 1.24
C SER A 212 -13.99 8.18 0.15
N ASN A 213 -13.64 9.43 0.45
CA ASN A 213 -13.60 10.55 -0.49
C ASN A 213 -12.50 11.54 -0.07
N CYS A 214 -11.86 12.17 -1.05
CA CYS A 214 -10.81 13.15 -0.81
C CYS A 214 -11.30 14.56 -1.12
N TYR A 215 -10.97 15.53 -0.25
CA TYR A 215 -11.23 16.94 -0.54
C TYR A 215 -10.55 17.37 -1.86
N MET A 216 -11.14 18.34 -2.56
CA MET A 216 -10.79 18.79 -3.92
C MET A 216 -9.31 19.17 -4.17
N SER A 217 -8.49 19.27 -3.13
CA SER A 217 -7.05 19.41 -3.26
C SER A 217 -6.37 18.10 -3.68
N HIS A 218 -7.02 16.94 -3.51
CA HIS A 218 -6.43 15.61 -3.69
C HIS A 218 -7.27 14.72 -4.62
N ILE A 219 -6.61 13.74 -5.21
CA ILE A 219 -7.20 12.60 -5.94
C ILE A 219 -7.25 11.41 -4.99
N GLN A 220 -8.35 10.67 -5.03
CA GLN A 220 -8.48 9.42 -4.30
C GLN A 220 -7.94 8.25 -5.14
N HIS A 221 -7.12 7.40 -4.51
CA HIS A 221 -6.71 6.12 -5.08
C HIS A 221 -6.58 5.08 -3.97
N ASN A 222 -7.34 3.99 -4.08
CA ASN A 222 -7.30 2.85 -3.18
C ASN A 222 -7.26 3.24 -1.69
N GLY A 223 -8.20 4.06 -1.21
CA GLY A 223 -8.28 4.44 0.21
C GLY A 223 -7.31 5.55 0.64
N GLY A 224 -6.37 5.96 -0.20
CA GLY A 224 -5.49 7.11 0.03
C GLY A 224 -5.91 8.37 -0.72
N CYS A 225 -5.50 9.52 -0.20
CA CYS A 225 -5.66 10.84 -0.82
C CYS A 225 -4.30 11.41 -1.19
N TYR A 226 -4.12 11.78 -2.46
CA TYR A 226 -2.85 12.30 -2.99
C TYR A 226 -3.04 13.68 -3.59
N LEU A 227 -2.19 14.63 -3.23
CA LEU A 227 -2.22 16.02 -3.67
C LEU A 227 -2.28 16.04 -5.19
N LYS A 228 -3.31 16.67 -5.75
CA LYS A 228 -3.65 16.50 -7.17
C LYS A 228 -2.58 16.94 -8.15
N THR A 229 -1.68 17.84 -7.74
CA THR A 229 -0.51 18.31 -8.50
C THR A 229 0.78 17.56 -8.17
N GLY A 230 0.76 16.68 -7.17
CA GLY A 230 1.89 15.86 -6.74
C GLY A 230 2.19 14.72 -7.70
N THR A 231 3.42 14.22 -7.66
CA THR A 231 3.94 13.19 -8.58
C THR A 231 3.11 11.90 -8.56
N ILE A 232 2.68 11.45 -7.37
CA ILE A 232 1.84 10.26 -7.22
C ILE A 232 0.48 10.45 -7.88
N ALA A 233 -0.22 11.55 -7.57
CA ALA A 233 -1.52 11.82 -8.18
C ALA A 233 -1.44 11.92 -9.71
N GLN A 234 -0.35 12.47 -10.25
CA GLN A 234 -0.16 12.53 -11.71
C GLN A 234 0.05 11.17 -12.36
N LYS A 235 0.60 10.19 -11.62
CA LYS A 235 0.70 8.79 -12.08
C LYS A 235 -0.65 8.06 -12.07
N ILE A 236 -1.60 8.52 -11.24
CA ILE A 236 -2.97 7.98 -11.14
C ILE A 236 -3.88 8.65 -12.17
N CYS A 237 -3.92 9.99 -12.15
CA CYS A 237 -4.76 10.82 -13.01
C CYS A 237 -4.05 12.14 -13.32
N VAL A 238 -3.53 12.27 -14.54
CA VAL A 238 -2.84 13.48 -15.00
C VAL A 238 -3.76 14.70 -14.98
N THR A 239 -3.21 15.89 -14.76
CA THR A 239 -3.99 17.14 -14.62
C THR A 239 -4.99 17.39 -15.74
N GLU A 240 -4.64 17.09 -17.00
CA GLU A 240 -5.56 17.25 -18.13
C GLU A 240 -6.81 16.37 -18.03
N ASN A 241 -6.74 15.28 -17.26
CA ASN A 241 -7.81 14.32 -17.05
C ASN A 241 -8.55 14.53 -15.72
N GLN A 242 -8.15 15.54 -14.94
CA GLN A 242 -8.84 15.90 -13.71
C GLN A 242 -9.98 16.88 -14.01
N PHE A 243 -11.07 16.75 -13.27
CA PHE A 243 -12.16 17.72 -13.26
C PHE A 243 -12.77 17.78 -11.87
N GLN A 244 -13.48 18.87 -11.56
CA GLN A 244 -14.09 19.04 -10.24
C GLN A 244 -15.60 18.85 -10.33
N VAL A 245 -16.14 18.14 -9.36
CA VAL A 245 -17.57 18.04 -9.08
C VAL A 245 -17.68 18.26 -7.59
N ILE A 246 -18.52 19.20 -7.16
CA ILE A 246 -18.64 19.62 -5.76
C ILE A 246 -17.26 19.86 -5.13
N ASN A 247 -17.02 19.39 -3.92
CA ASN A 247 -15.75 19.46 -3.22
C ASN A 247 -14.78 18.30 -3.54
N ILE A 248 -14.94 17.61 -4.69
CA ILE A 248 -14.09 16.48 -5.09
C ILE A 248 -13.37 16.76 -6.41
N THR A 249 -12.13 16.30 -6.55
CA THR A 249 -11.47 16.20 -7.85
C THR A 249 -11.58 14.77 -8.36
N ALA A 250 -12.31 14.62 -9.47
CA ALA A 250 -12.56 13.36 -10.15
C ALA A 250 -11.61 13.18 -11.36
N CYS A 251 -11.42 11.92 -11.76
CA CYS A 251 -10.66 11.55 -12.94
C CYS A 251 -11.58 11.16 -14.10
N LYS A 252 -11.30 11.68 -15.29
CA LYS A 252 -11.99 11.31 -16.55
C LYS A 252 -11.28 10.19 -17.31
N LYS A 253 -10.00 9.97 -17.00
CA LYS A 253 -9.16 8.92 -17.60
C LYS A 253 -7.98 8.57 -16.70
N CYS A 254 -7.95 7.33 -16.24
CA CYS A 254 -6.88 6.80 -15.39
C CYS A 254 -5.60 6.57 -16.20
N ALA A 255 -4.47 6.90 -15.59
CA ALA A 255 -3.15 6.72 -16.19
C ALA A 255 -2.56 5.33 -15.89
N ILE A 256 -2.99 4.68 -14.81
CA ILE A 256 -2.56 3.32 -14.46
C ILE A 256 -3.21 2.30 -15.41
N ASN A 257 -2.39 1.41 -15.99
CA ASN A 257 -2.89 0.37 -16.89
C ASN A 257 -3.76 -0.64 -16.14
N GLY A 258 -4.91 -0.98 -16.72
CA GLY A 258 -5.91 -1.85 -16.10
C GLY A 258 -6.87 -1.13 -15.14
N GLU A 259 -6.71 0.18 -14.95
CA GLU A 259 -7.64 0.99 -14.17
C GLU A 259 -8.57 1.85 -15.03
N VAL A 260 -9.74 2.14 -14.48
CA VAL A 260 -10.80 2.94 -15.09
C VAL A 260 -11.46 3.84 -14.05
N PRO A 261 -12.05 4.98 -14.44
CA PRO A 261 -12.71 5.86 -13.50
C PRO A 261 -14.07 5.32 -13.08
N VAL A 262 -14.29 5.24 -11.78
CA VAL A 262 -15.52 4.75 -11.16
C VAL A 262 -15.86 5.68 -10.01
N ASP A 263 -17.03 6.33 -10.07
CA ASP A 263 -17.38 7.42 -9.16
C ASP A 263 -16.23 8.44 -9.01
N GLY A 264 -15.58 8.79 -10.12
CA GLY A 264 -14.50 9.78 -10.17
C GLY A 264 -13.14 9.35 -9.61
N ARG A 265 -12.99 8.15 -9.04
CA ARG A 265 -11.69 7.60 -8.61
C ARG A 265 -11.17 6.55 -9.60
N CYS A 266 -9.86 6.39 -9.66
CA CYS A 266 -9.25 5.32 -10.44
C CYS A 266 -9.20 4.03 -9.65
N MET A 267 -9.62 2.94 -10.30
CA MET A 267 -9.59 1.60 -9.72
C MET A 267 -9.48 0.53 -10.78
N SER A 268 -8.93 -0.63 -10.38
CA SER A 268 -8.81 -1.81 -11.21
C SER A 268 -10.16 -2.24 -11.81
N VAL A 269 -10.20 -2.41 -13.13
CA VAL A 269 -11.38 -2.92 -13.84
C VAL A 269 -11.79 -4.32 -13.38
N LYS A 270 -10.86 -5.10 -12.79
CA LYS A 270 -11.17 -6.41 -12.22
C LYS A 270 -12.05 -6.33 -10.97
N LEU A 271 -12.03 -5.19 -10.28
CA LEU A 271 -12.82 -4.94 -9.08
C LEU A 271 -14.16 -4.24 -9.40
N GLU A 272 -14.28 -3.64 -10.60
CA GLU A 272 -15.51 -2.99 -11.05
C GLU A 272 -16.09 -3.71 -12.30
N PRO A 273 -16.98 -4.70 -12.10
CA PRO A 273 -17.57 -5.45 -13.22
C PRO A 273 -18.53 -4.61 -14.07
N LYS A 274 -18.93 -3.41 -13.63
CA LYS A 274 -19.92 -2.58 -14.36
C LYS A 274 -19.30 -1.67 -15.41
N CYS A 275 -17.98 -1.51 -15.42
CA CYS A 275 -17.30 -0.80 -16.49
C CYS A 275 -16.96 -1.78 -17.62
N ASN A 276 -17.45 -1.52 -18.83
CA ASN A 276 -16.90 -2.14 -20.03
C ASN A 276 -15.73 -1.26 -20.52
N PRO A 277 -14.47 -1.68 -20.32
CA PRO A 277 -13.31 -0.83 -20.60
C PRO A 277 -13.14 -0.59 -22.10
N HIS A 278 -12.72 0.63 -22.47
CA HIS A 278 -12.40 0.93 -23.86
C HIS A 278 -11.08 0.24 -24.30
N PRO A 279 -10.97 -0.25 -25.56
CA PRO A 279 -9.76 -0.94 -26.05
C PRO A 279 -8.46 -0.13 -25.99
N ARG A 280 -8.56 1.21 -25.86
CA ARG A 280 -7.42 2.14 -25.76
C ARG A 280 -7.32 2.87 -24.41
N ALA A 281 -7.49 2.10 -23.33
CA ALA A 281 -6.98 2.33 -21.97
C ALA A 281 -7.51 3.53 -21.16
N GLY A 282 -7.70 3.29 -19.86
CA GLY A 282 -7.92 4.31 -18.84
C GLY A 282 -9.34 4.86 -18.73
N VAL A 283 -10.29 4.39 -19.55
CA VAL A 283 -11.69 4.87 -19.58
C VAL A 283 -12.68 3.71 -19.78
N CYS A 284 -13.92 3.92 -19.35
CA CYS A 284 -15.06 3.08 -19.67
C CYS A 284 -15.65 3.48 -21.03
N ALA A 285 -15.89 2.51 -21.91
CA ALA A 285 -16.62 2.70 -23.17
C ALA A 285 -18.14 2.70 -22.94
N SER A 286 -18.60 1.87 -22.00
CA SER A 286 -19.99 1.81 -21.56
C SER A 286 -20.06 1.35 -20.11
N CYS A 287 -21.19 1.60 -19.46
CA CYS A 287 -21.48 1.12 -18.12
C CYS A 287 -22.60 0.07 -18.17
N MET A 288 -22.63 -0.84 -17.20
CA MET A 288 -23.70 -1.81 -17.04
C MET A 288 -24.60 -1.39 -15.88
N ASN A 289 -25.91 -1.51 -16.08
CA ASN A 289 -26.88 -1.29 -15.02
C ASN A 289 -27.00 -2.59 -14.17
N GLY A 290 -26.83 -2.48 -12.85
CA GLY A 290 -26.69 -3.62 -11.94
C GLY A 290 -27.95 -3.98 -11.15
N GLY A 291 -29.14 -3.52 -11.59
CA GLY A 291 -30.40 -3.69 -10.86
C GLY A 291 -30.69 -2.56 -9.86
N SER A 292 -31.71 -2.74 -9.01
CA SER A 292 -32.43 -1.68 -8.26
C SER A 292 -31.64 -0.82 -7.25
N ASN A 293 -30.38 -1.13 -6.94
CA ASN A 293 -29.51 -0.32 -6.06
C ASN A 293 -28.24 0.20 -6.77
N TYR A 294 -28.14 -0.01 -8.09
CA TYR A 294 -26.92 0.20 -8.85
C TYR A 294 -27.21 0.87 -10.20
N GLU A 295 -27.98 1.94 -10.14
CA GLU A 295 -28.25 2.84 -11.27
C GLU A 295 -26.97 3.57 -11.67
N THR A 296 -26.20 2.91 -12.53
CA THR A 296 -24.88 3.38 -12.97
C THR A 296 -25.01 4.02 -14.34
N PHE A 297 -24.33 5.13 -14.58
CA PHE A 297 -24.34 5.83 -15.86
C PHE A 297 -22.93 6.23 -16.30
N LEU A 298 -22.74 6.34 -17.61
CA LEU A 298 -21.50 6.82 -18.20
C LEU A 298 -21.45 8.36 -18.17
N PHE A 299 -20.37 8.92 -17.63
CA PHE A 299 -20.09 10.35 -17.67
C PHE A 299 -18.58 10.58 -17.74
N ASN A 300 -18.11 11.50 -18.59
CA ASN A 300 -16.67 11.84 -18.72
C ASN A 300 -15.73 10.60 -18.74
N GLY A 301 -16.09 9.55 -19.47
CA GLY A 301 -15.25 8.35 -19.59
C GLY A 301 -15.20 7.43 -18.36
N GLY A 302 -16.03 7.68 -17.34
CA GLY A 302 -16.15 6.85 -16.14
C GLY A 302 -17.58 6.40 -15.86
N CYS A 303 -17.72 5.39 -15.01
CA CYS A 303 -19.01 4.90 -14.55
C CYS A 303 -19.35 5.47 -13.17
N TYR A 304 -20.51 6.11 -13.04
CA TYR A 304 -20.96 6.78 -11.81
C TYR A 304 -22.26 6.15 -11.32
N ASN A 305 -22.35 5.86 -10.03
CA ASN A 305 -23.56 5.36 -9.41
C ASN A 305 -24.42 6.54 -8.93
N MET A 306 -25.68 6.64 -9.37
CA MET A 306 -26.59 7.72 -9.00
C MET A 306 -26.87 7.81 -7.49
N HIS A 307 -26.64 6.73 -6.74
CA HIS A 307 -26.75 6.72 -5.28
C HIS A 307 -25.43 7.02 -4.56
N SER A 308 -24.32 7.20 -5.29
CA SER A 308 -23.04 7.59 -4.71
C SER A 308 -23.00 9.10 -4.43
N TYR A 309 -22.01 9.49 -3.61
CA TYR A 309 -21.79 10.90 -3.26
C TYR A 309 -21.59 11.79 -4.49
N ILE A 310 -20.89 11.30 -5.52
CA ILE A 310 -20.62 12.07 -6.73
C ILE A 310 -21.72 11.86 -7.77
N GLY A 311 -22.15 10.62 -8.02
CA GLY A 311 -23.12 10.35 -9.08
C GLY A 311 -24.48 10.99 -8.83
N SER A 312 -24.94 11.08 -7.58
CA SER A 312 -26.17 11.80 -7.19
C SER A 312 -26.13 13.30 -7.51
N GLN A 313 -24.93 13.89 -7.64
CA GLN A 313 -24.76 15.30 -7.99
C GLN A 313 -24.78 15.54 -9.49
N ILE A 314 -24.67 14.47 -10.29
CA ILE A 314 -24.54 14.55 -11.73
C ILE A 314 -25.85 14.14 -12.42
N CYS A 315 -26.49 13.08 -11.94
CA CYS A 315 -27.68 12.49 -12.53
C CYS A 315 -28.78 12.28 -11.49
N THR A 316 -30.05 12.47 -11.89
CA THR A 316 -31.24 12.23 -11.06
C THR A 316 -32.14 11.11 -11.59
N LYS A 317 -31.86 10.60 -12.80
CA LYS A 317 -32.55 9.43 -13.37
C LYS A 317 -31.68 8.73 -14.40
N VAL A 318 -31.49 7.42 -14.25
CA VAL A 318 -30.75 6.56 -15.19
C VAL A 318 -31.73 5.69 -15.99
N ASP A 319 -31.46 5.48 -17.28
CA ASP A 319 -32.26 4.64 -18.16
C ASP A 319 -31.82 3.15 -18.15
N ALA A 320 -32.53 2.33 -18.91
CA ALA A 320 -32.22 0.90 -19.04
C ALA A 320 -30.87 0.62 -19.72
N ASN A 321 -30.28 1.59 -20.43
CA ASN A 321 -29.02 1.48 -21.15
C ASN A 321 -27.82 2.04 -20.37
N ALA A 322 -27.99 2.32 -19.07
CA ALA A 322 -26.96 2.95 -18.23
C ALA A 322 -26.53 4.33 -18.76
N GLN A 323 -27.51 5.10 -19.25
CA GLN A 323 -27.35 6.51 -19.61
C GLN A 323 -28.16 7.38 -18.65
N CYS A 324 -27.68 8.60 -18.40
CA CYS A 324 -28.43 9.54 -17.61
C CYS A 324 -29.54 10.20 -18.46
N ASP A 325 -30.78 9.96 -18.08
CA ASP A 325 -32.00 10.51 -18.69
C ASP A 325 -32.29 11.92 -18.16
N ALA A 326 -32.00 12.17 -16.87
CA ALA A 326 -32.18 13.46 -16.22
C ALA A 326 -30.88 13.96 -15.55
N TRP A 327 -30.22 14.92 -16.19
CA TRP A 327 -29.02 15.56 -15.66
C TRP A 327 -29.37 16.59 -14.58
N ASN A 328 -28.55 16.67 -13.53
CA ASN A 328 -28.75 17.63 -12.46
C ASN A 328 -28.24 19.04 -12.83
N THR A 329 -28.94 19.71 -13.76
CA THR A 329 -28.55 21.03 -14.28
C THR A 329 -29.08 22.21 -13.45
N GLY A 330 -29.94 21.95 -12.46
CA GLY A 330 -30.58 23.01 -11.67
C GLY A 330 -29.66 23.67 -10.63
N ASP A 331 -28.54 23.03 -10.33
CA ASP A 331 -27.74 23.30 -9.15
C ASP A 331 -26.27 23.68 -9.44
N TYR A 332 -26.01 24.23 -10.64
CA TYR A 332 -24.73 24.75 -11.15
C TYR A 332 -23.54 23.79 -11.24
N GLY A 333 -23.60 22.56 -10.71
CA GLY A 333 -22.52 21.57 -10.83
C GLY A 333 -22.36 20.98 -12.22
N ILE A 334 -23.48 20.77 -12.93
CA ILE A 334 -23.55 20.28 -14.31
C ILE A 334 -24.31 21.29 -15.17
N PHE A 335 -23.87 21.51 -16.40
CA PHE A 335 -24.56 22.37 -17.36
C PHE A 335 -24.59 21.75 -18.76
N LYS A 336 -25.47 22.28 -19.60
CA LYS A 336 -25.55 21.97 -21.03
C LYS A 336 -25.39 23.26 -21.82
N ILE A 337 -24.66 23.20 -22.92
CA ILE A 337 -24.51 24.36 -23.81
C ILE A 337 -25.78 24.45 -24.68
N PRO A 338 -26.30 25.65 -24.99
CA PRO A 338 -27.42 25.79 -25.92
C PRO A 338 -27.14 25.06 -27.25
N ASN A 339 -28.08 24.22 -27.69
CA ASN A 339 -27.98 23.36 -28.88
C ASN A 339 -26.96 22.19 -28.79
N ASP A 340 -26.38 21.94 -27.62
CA ASP A 340 -25.59 20.76 -27.31
C ASP A 340 -26.23 20.02 -26.13
N ASN A 341 -26.67 18.79 -26.38
CA ASN A 341 -27.28 17.96 -25.34
C ASN A 341 -26.25 17.29 -24.43
N THR A 342 -24.95 17.48 -24.71
CA THR A 342 -23.85 16.94 -23.92
C THR A 342 -23.77 17.65 -22.56
N PRO A 343 -23.79 16.91 -21.44
CA PRO A 343 -23.58 17.47 -20.12
C PRO A 343 -22.09 17.74 -19.87
N TYR A 344 -21.81 18.84 -19.19
CA TYR A 344 -20.46 19.21 -18.79
C TYR A 344 -20.44 19.55 -17.30
N ALA A 345 -19.40 19.12 -16.60
CA ALA A 345 -19.10 19.67 -15.28
C ALA A 345 -18.78 21.16 -15.42
N CYS A 346 -19.29 22.00 -14.52
CA CYS A 346 -19.07 23.45 -14.60
C CYS A 346 -17.59 23.85 -14.48
N SER A 347 -16.77 22.97 -13.92
CA SER A 347 -15.30 23.10 -13.87
C SER A 347 -14.58 22.80 -15.19
N ASN A 348 -15.30 22.36 -16.23
CA ASN A 348 -14.70 21.96 -17.50
C ASN A 348 -14.32 23.19 -18.36
N THR A 349 -13.06 23.58 -18.28
CA THR A 349 -12.50 24.74 -18.99
C THR A 349 -12.42 24.55 -20.51
N SER A 350 -12.44 23.32 -21.04
CA SER A 350 -12.40 23.10 -22.48
C SER A 350 -13.68 23.54 -23.20
N VAL A 351 -14.74 23.82 -22.44
CA VAL A 351 -16.05 24.26 -22.91
C VAL A 351 -16.49 25.56 -22.24
N ASN A 352 -15.54 26.41 -21.86
CA ASN A 352 -15.75 27.70 -21.15
C ASN A 352 -16.31 27.57 -19.73
N GLY A 353 -16.15 26.40 -19.08
CA GLY A 353 -16.38 26.26 -17.65
C GLY A 353 -15.37 27.03 -16.80
N ILE A 354 -15.70 27.26 -15.53
CA ILE A 354 -14.91 28.05 -14.59
C ILE A 354 -14.05 27.11 -13.73
N PRO A 355 -12.71 27.23 -13.71
CA PRO A 355 -11.88 26.44 -12.81
C PRO A 355 -12.33 26.61 -11.35
N GLY A 356 -12.41 25.53 -10.57
CA GLY A 356 -12.89 25.63 -9.19
C GLY A 356 -14.41 25.68 -9.05
N CYS A 357 -15.16 25.70 -10.15
CA CYS A 357 -16.61 25.70 -10.05
C CYS A 357 -17.11 24.41 -9.37
N SER A 358 -17.83 24.62 -8.27
CA SER A 358 -18.43 23.59 -7.43
C SER A 358 -19.71 24.15 -6.81
N ARG A 359 -20.72 23.29 -6.64
CA ARG A 359 -21.87 23.57 -5.79
C ARG A 359 -21.49 23.45 -4.32
#